data_AF-A0A2L0RW47-F1
#
_entry.id   AF-A0A2L0RW47-F1
#
_cell.length_a   1.000
_cell.length_b   1.000
_cell.length_c   1.000
_cell.angle_alpha   90.00
_cell.angle_beta   90.00
_cell.angle_gamma   90.00
#
_symmetry.space_group_name_H-M   'P 1'
#
loop_
_entity.id
_entity.type
_entity.pdbx_description
1 polymer ?
#
loop_
_entity_poly.entity_id
_entity_poly.type
_entity_poly.pdbx_seq_one_letter_code
_entity_poly.pdbx_strand_id
1 'polypeptide(L)'
;MTPAVTVQTTSDACQAFGAFLGLDEAVQPVVLRAALADPVYARKLVGSRGSTETIRYLLERAPAVTDTPAEYSDTELVASAVKAIARWAAAGLKRVDEKVYARRIAACQACEHLQAPPKRLIYGLLSSDDGRVCGLCGCVASKKALLPTESCPAMDLATPGFTRWGEKMG
;
A
#
# COMPACT_ATOMS: atom_id res chain seq x y z
N MET A 1 9.26 -42.41 0.77
CA MET A 1 10.20 -41.31 0.50
C MET A 1 9.38 -40.03 0.43
N THR A 2 9.35 -39.27 1.52
CA THR A 2 8.51 -38.08 1.69
C THR A 2 9.33 -36.86 1.24
N PRO A 3 8.91 -36.07 0.26
CA PRO A 3 9.71 -34.93 -0.15
C PRO A 3 9.54 -33.79 0.86
N ALA A 4 10.68 -33.27 1.32
CA ALA A 4 10.82 -32.13 2.22
C ALA A 4 10.51 -30.80 1.49
N VAL A 5 9.25 -30.62 1.05
CA VAL A 5 8.76 -29.45 0.27
C VAL A 5 7.66 -28.75 1.06
N THR A 6 8.02 -28.14 2.19
CA THR A 6 7.05 -27.51 3.11
C THR A 6 7.62 -26.16 3.60
N VAL A 7 8.84 -26.15 4.14
CA VAL A 7 9.47 -24.91 4.63
C VAL A 7 9.80 -23.89 3.52
N GLN A 8 10.19 -24.36 2.32
CA GLN A 8 10.57 -23.48 1.21
C GLN A 8 9.39 -22.65 0.68
N THR A 9 8.20 -23.25 0.56
CA THR A 9 7.04 -22.62 -0.08
C THR A 9 6.39 -21.55 0.81
N THR A 10 6.25 -21.80 2.11
CA THR A 10 5.76 -20.79 3.06
C THR A 10 6.75 -19.64 3.21
N SER A 11 8.06 -19.94 3.19
CA SER A 11 9.10 -18.90 3.15
C SER A 11 8.97 -18.02 1.91
N ASP A 12 8.75 -18.61 0.73
CA ASP A 12 8.59 -17.87 -0.53
C ASP A 12 7.37 -16.94 -0.52
N ALA A 13 6.23 -17.40 0.04
CA ALA A 13 5.04 -16.55 0.18
C ALA A 13 5.24 -15.40 1.18
N CYS A 14 5.98 -15.65 2.27
CA CYS A 14 6.34 -14.60 3.23
C CYS A 14 7.27 -13.56 2.60
N GLN A 15 8.23 -14.00 1.79
CA GLN A 15 9.12 -13.13 1.03
C GLN A 15 8.35 -12.30 0.00
N ALA A 16 7.49 -12.93 -0.80
CA ALA A 16 6.66 -12.25 -1.79
C ALA A 16 5.71 -11.23 -1.15
N PHE A 17 5.14 -11.57 0.01
CA PHE A 17 4.26 -10.65 0.73
C PHE A 17 5.03 -9.48 1.36
N GLY A 18 6.22 -9.72 1.92
CA GLY A 18 7.12 -8.66 2.38
C GLY A 18 7.49 -7.68 1.26
N ALA A 19 7.92 -8.21 0.11
CA ALA A 19 8.20 -7.41 -1.08
C ALA A 19 6.96 -6.63 -1.56
N PHE A 20 5.78 -7.25 -1.54
CA PHE A 20 4.52 -6.57 -1.89
C PHE A 20 4.18 -5.43 -0.94
N LEU A 21 4.54 -5.52 0.35
CA LEU A 21 4.40 -4.45 1.34
C LEU A 21 5.52 -3.39 1.24
N GLY A 22 6.52 -3.60 0.38
CA GLY A 22 7.67 -2.70 0.22
C GLY A 22 8.72 -2.88 1.32
N LEU A 23 8.84 -4.09 1.86
CA LEU A 23 9.88 -4.49 2.81
C LEU A 23 10.99 -5.23 2.06
N ASP A 24 12.24 -5.06 2.52
CA ASP A 24 13.40 -5.81 2.01
C ASP A 24 13.46 -7.24 2.58
N GLU A 25 12.75 -7.49 3.68
CA GLU A 25 12.73 -8.77 4.39
C GLU A 25 11.37 -9.48 4.28
N ALA A 26 11.40 -10.81 4.39
CA ALA A 26 10.19 -11.62 4.52
C ALA A 26 9.42 -11.23 5.79
N VAL A 27 8.09 -11.20 5.69
CA VAL A 27 7.27 -11.08 6.90
C VAL A 27 7.31 -12.38 7.71
N GLN A 28 6.97 -12.30 8.99
CA GLN A 28 6.80 -13.52 9.79
C GLN A 28 5.57 -14.32 9.31
N PRO A 29 5.60 -15.67 9.32
CA PRO A 29 4.48 -16.50 8.86
C PRO A 29 3.15 -16.20 9.56
N VAL A 30 3.20 -15.81 10.83
CA VAL A 30 2.00 -15.40 11.60
C VAL A 30 1.33 -14.17 11.01
N VAL A 31 2.10 -13.22 10.47
CA VAL A 31 1.58 -12.01 9.82
C VAL A 31 0.84 -12.39 8.53
N LEU A 32 1.43 -13.26 7.72
CA LEU A 32 0.81 -13.72 6.48
C LEU A 32 -0.52 -14.44 6.77
N ARG A 33 -0.54 -15.34 7.76
CA ARG A 33 -1.77 -16.03 8.19
C ARG A 33 -2.81 -15.06 8.71
N ALA A 34 -2.42 -14.11 9.56
CA ALA A 34 -3.32 -13.08 10.08
C ALA A 34 -3.92 -12.21 8.96
N ALA A 35 -3.12 -11.84 7.97
CA ALA A 35 -3.59 -11.06 6.81
C ALA A 35 -4.53 -11.86 5.90
N LEU A 36 -4.33 -13.17 5.78
CA LEU A 36 -5.25 -14.04 5.03
C LEU A 36 -6.57 -14.24 5.77
N ALA A 37 -6.53 -14.35 7.11
CA ALA A 37 -7.69 -14.59 7.94
C ALA A 37 -8.53 -13.33 8.25
N ASP A 38 -7.90 -12.15 8.35
CA ASP A 38 -8.57 -10.89 8.70
C ASP A 38 -8.46 -9.86 7.55
N PRO A 39 -9.54 -9.64 6.78
CA PRO A 39 -9.58 -8.66 5.70
C PRO A 39 -9.38 -7.21 6.15
N VAL A 40 -9.72 -6.86 7.39
CA VAL A 40 -9.52 -5.50 7.94
C VAL A 40 -8.05 -5.28 8.23
N TYR A 41 -7.39 -6.25 8.87
CA TYR A 41 -5.94 -6.21 9.10
C TYR A 41 -5.15 -6.19 7.77
N ALA A 42 -5.55 -7.01 6.80
CA ALA A 42 -4.95 -7.02 5.47
C ALA A 42 -5.01 -5.65 4.77
N ARG A 43 -6.18 -5.00 4.81
CA ARG A 43 -6.35 -3.66 4.22
C ARG A 43 -5.47 -2.62 4.89
N LYS A 44 -5.29 -2.68 6.22
CA LYS A 44 -4.39 -1.77 6.94
C LYS A 44 -2.93 -1.97 6.51
N LEU A 45 -2.47 -3.21 6.38
CA LEU A 45 -1.12 -3.51 5.90
C LEU A 45 -0.90 -3.00 4.46
N VAL A 46 -1.80 -3.36 3.54
CA VAL A 46 -1.67 -2.98 2.12
C VAL A 46 -1.80 -1.46 1.94
N GLY A 47 -2.72 -0.81 2.67
CA GLY A 47 -2.88 0.65 2.64
C GLY A 47 -1.72 1.41 3.25
N SER A 48 -0.92 0.77 4.11
CA SER A 48 0.29 1.36 4.71
C SER A 48 1.55 1.11 3.86
N ARG A 49 1.42 0.47 2.69
CA ARG A 49 2.56 0.15 1.79
C ARG A 49 3.37 1.40 1.46
N GLY A 50 4.69 1.33 1.69
CA GLY A 50 5.62 2.44 1.48
C GLY A 50 5.81 3.37 2.69
N SER A 51 5.09 3.15 3.79
CA SER A 51 5.37 3.76 5.11
C SER A 51 6.00 2.72 6.03
N THR A 52 7.34 2.69 6.08
CA THR A 52 8.09 1.67 6.82
C THR A 52 7.76 1.67 8.30
N GLU A 53 7.59 2.84 8.93
CA GLU A 53 7.22 2.95 10.34
C GLU A 53 5.82 2.39 10.63
N THR A 54 4.83 2.72 9.78
CA THR A 54 3.45 2.25 9.97
C THR A 54 3.33 0.75 9.73
N ILE A 55 4.03 0.22 8.71
CA ILE A 55 4.07 -1.22 8.47
C ILE A 55 4.67 -1.93 9.67
N ARG A 56 5.85 -1.49 10.15
CA ARG A 56 6.51 -2.15 11.29
C ARG A 56 5.62 -2.15 12.53
N TYR A 57 4.93 -1.04 12.82
CA TYR A 57 3.97 -0.94 13.92
C TYR A 57 2.84 -1.97 13.83
N LEU A 58 2.33 -2.22 12.62
CA LEU A 58 1.27 -3.20 12.36
C LEU A 58 1.79 -4.65 12.42
N LEU A 59 3.01 -4.90 11.92
CA LEU A 59 3.64 -6.22 11.99
C LEU A 59 3.84 -6.68 13.45
N GLU A 60 4.29 -5.78 14.32
CA GLU A 60 4.47 -6.04 15.75
C GLU A 60 3.15 -6.32 16.49
N ARG A 61 2.02 -5.91 15.91
CA ARG A 61 0.68 -6.02 16.49
C ARG A 61 -0.24 -6.88 15.64
N ALA A 62 0.34 -7.88 14.97
CA ALA A 62 -0.46 -8.85 14.23
C ALA A 62 -1.53 -9.44 15.16
N PRO A 63 -2.82 -9.41 14.78
CA PRO A 63 -3.87 -9.95 15.61
C PRO A 63 -3.60 -11.44 15.85
N ALA A 64 -3.87 -11.89 17.06
CA ALA A 64 -3.83 -13.31 17.37
C ALA A 64 -4.86 -14.00 16.48
N VAL A 65 -4.38 -14.88 15.59
CA VAL A 65 -5.26 -15.80 14.88
C VAL A 65 -5.68 -16.81 15.92
N THR A 66 -6.91 -16.70 16.42
CA THR A 66 -7.45 -17.69 17.37
C THR A 66 -7.39 -19.06 16.71
N ASP A 67 -6.79 -20.03 17.42
CA ASP A 67 -6.57 -21.43 17.04
C ASP A 67 -7.88 -22.15 16.65
N THR A 68 -8.44 -21.83 15.49
CA THR A 68 -8.98 -22.87 14.65
C THR A 68 -7.81 -23.29 13.77
N PRO A 69 -7.32 -24.54 13.85
CA PRO A 69 -6.29 -25.03 12.96
C PRO A 69 -6.91 -25.11 11.56
N ALA A 70 -6.92 -23.98 10.85
CA ALA A 70 -6.80 -24.04 9.42
C ALA A 70 -5.35 -24.48 9.20
N GLU A 71 -5.13 -25.80 9.24
CA GLU A 71 -4.00 -26.46 8.61
C GLU A 71 -4.06 -26.12 7.12
N TYR A 72 -3.80 -24.86 6.76
CA TYR A 72 -3.40 -24.56 5.41
C TYR A 72 -2.09 -25.29 5.23
N SER A 73 -2.13 -26.40 4.49
CA SER A 73 -0.92 -27.00 3.99
C SER A 73 -0.10 -25.91 3.30
N ASP A 74 1.23 -26.00 3.33
CA ASP A 74 2.07 -24.92 2.78
C ASP A 74 1.68 -24.58 1.32
N THR A 75 1.19 -25.56 0.56
CA THR A 75 0.63 -25.35 -0.78
C THR A 75 -0.65 -24.52 -0.81
N GLU A 76 -1.59 -24.75 0.10
CA GLU A 76 -2.82 -23.97 0.20
C GLU A 76 -2.55 -22.56 0.72
N LEU A 77 -1.57 -22.40 1.60
CA LEU A 77 -1.13 -21.10 2.09
C LEU A 77 -0.53 -20.28 0.95
N VAL A 78 0.38 -20.86 0.16
CA VAL A 78 0.94 -20.21 -1.03
C VAL A 78 -0.13 -19.85 -2.04
N ALA A 79 -1.04 -20.79 -2.38
CA ALA A 79 -2.10 -20.52 -3.34
C ALA A 79 -3.02 -19.38 -2.88
N SER A 80 -3.36 -19.36 -1.59
CA SER A 80 -4.17 -18.32 -0.97
C SER A 80 -3.44 -16.98 -0.93
N ALA A 81 -2.15 -16.98 -0.59
CA ALA A 81 -1.29 -15.80 -0.61
C ALA A 81 -1.18 -15.20 -2.02
N VAL A 82 -0.88 -16.03 -3.03
CA VAL A 82 -0.79 -15.59 -4.44
C VAL A 82 -2.10 -14.98 -4.92
N LYS A 83 -3.23 -15.65 -4.66
CA LYS A 83 -4.56 -15.14 -5.04
C LYS A 83 -4.90 -13.85 -4.31
N ALA A 84 -4.56 -13.76 -3.03
CA ALA A 84 -4.81 -12.57 -2.22
C ALA A 84 -3.95 -11.39 -2.67
N ILE A 85 -2.64 -11.60 -2.86
CA ILE A 85 -1.71 -10.60 -3.41
C ILE A 85 -2.18 -10.16 -4.79
N ALA A 86 -2.55 -11.07 -5.70
CA ALA A 86 -3.05 -10.70 -7.03
C ALA A 86 -4.34 -9.87 -6.96
N ARG A 87 -5.28 -10.23 -6.09
CA ARG A 87 -6.51 -9.46 -5.86
C ARG A 87 -6.24 -8.09 -5.26
N TRP A 88 -5.34 -8.00 -4.28
CA TRP A 88 -4.97 -6.73 -3.64
C TRP A 88 -4.14 -5.84 -4.55
N ALA A 89 -3.25 -6.45 -5.35
CA ALA A 89 -2.55 -5.80 -6.43
C ALA A 89 -3.56 -5.27 -7.45
N ALA A 90 -4.53 -6.05 -7.93
CA ALA A 90 -5.56 -5.54 -8.83
C ALA A 90 -6.39 -4.40 -8.21
N ALA A 91 -6.69 -4.48 -6.91
CA ALA A 91 -7.40 -3.43 -6.18
C ALA A 91 -6.56 -2.14 -5.96
N GLY A 92 -5.24 -2.27 -5.79
CA GLY A 92 -4.30 -1.15 -5.54
C GLY A 92 -3.46 -0.71 -6.74
N LEU A 93 -3.49 -1.45 -7.85
CA LEU A 93 -2.93 -1.10 -9.17
C LEU A 93 -3.99 -0.46 -10.06
N LYS A 94 -5.26 -0.51 -9.67
CA LYS A 94 -6.30 0.26 -10.36
C LYS A 94 -5.88 1.71 -10.25
N ARG A 95 -5.44 2.28 -11.37
CA ARG A 95 -5.16 3.70 -11.49
C ARG A 95 -6.45 4.38 -11.91
N VAL A 96 -6.58 5.65 -11.56
CA VAL A 96 -7.58 6.49 -12.21
C VAL A 96 -7.28 6.59 -13.70
N ASP A 97 -8.30 6.87 -14.51
CA ASP A 97 -8.10 7.13 -15.93
C ASP A 97 -7.23 8.39 -16.16
N GLU A 98 -6.68 8.51 -17.37
CA GLU A 98 -5.77 9.60 -17.73
C GLU A 98 -6.40 10.98 -17.53
N LYS A 99 -7.71 11.13 -17.78
CA LYS A 99 -8.39 12.40 -17.63
C LYS A 99 -8.49 12.81 -16.16
N VAL A 100 -8.78 11.86 -15.28
CA VAL A 100 -8.79 12.08 -13.83
C VAL A 100 -7.37 12.37 -13.33
N TYR A 101 -6.37 11.60 -13.78
CA TYR A 101 -4.97 11.84 -13.41
C TYR A 101 -4.50 13.23 -13.83
N ALA A 102 -4.71 13.60 -15.11
CA ALA A 102 -4.34 14.89 -15.66
C ALA A 102 -4.96 16.06 -14.87
N ARG A 103 -6.25 15.95 -14.50
CA ARG A 103 -6.92 16.95 -13.66
C ARG A 103 -6.26 17.05 -12.28
N ARG A 104 -6.06 15.92 -11.62
CA ARG A 104 -5.47 15.87 -10.26
C ARG A 104 -4.06 16.42 -10.23
N ILE A 105 -3.23 16.05 -11.22
CA ILE A 105 -1.83 16.50 -11.26
C ILE A 105 -1.71 17.98 -11.63
N ALA A 106 -2.58 18.50 -12.51
CA ALA A 106 -2.63 19.93 -12.80
C ALA A 106 -2.98 20.76 -11.54
N ALA A 107 -3.95 20.30 -10.75
CA ALA A 107 -4.27 20.93 -9.47
C ALA A 107 -3.09 20.90 -8.48
N CYS A 108 -2.34 19.80 -8.42
CA CYS A 108 -1.13 19.72 -7.61
C CYS A 108 -0.04 20.68 -8.12
N GLN A 109 0.19 20.76 -9.43
CA GLN A 109 1.22 21.60 -10.04
C GLN A 109 0.97 23.09 -9.83
N ALA A 110 -0.30 23.52 -9.72
CA ALA A 110 -0.69 24.88 -9.39
C ALA A 110 -0.76 25.19 -7.88
N CYS A 111 -0.57 24.17 -7.02
CA CYS A 111 -0.76 24.31 -5.58
C CYS A 111 0.47 24.92 -4.88
N GLU A 112 0.23 25.94 -4.06
CA GLU A 112 1.26 26.60 -3.23
C GLU A 112 2.02 25.67 -2.27
N HIS A 113 1.42 24.52 -1.91
CA HIS A 113 2.02 23.56 -0.99
C HIS A 113 2.91 22.53 -1.70
N LEU A 114 2.97 22.52 -3.04
CA LEU A 114 3.83 21.57 -3.75
C LEU A 114 5.28 22.01 -3.64
N GLN A 115 6.13 21.16 -3.06
CA GLN A 115 7.51 21.50 -2.77
C GLN A 115 8.48 20.40 -3.20
N ALA A 116 9.77 20.74 -3.25
CA ALA A 116 10.83 19.77 -3.45
C ALA A 116 10.84 18.77 -2.27
N PRO A 117 11.21 17.50 -2.52
CA PRO A 117 11.33 16.52 -1.44
C PRO A 117 12.39 16.98 -0.41
N PRO A 118 12.14 16.81 0.90
CA PRO A 118 13.15 17.11 1.90
C PRO A 118 14.38 16.21 1.69
N LYS A 119 15.58 16.71 2.01
CA LYS A 119 16.89 16.06 1.77
C LYS A 119 17.13 14.78 2.63
N ARG A 120 16.09 14.00 2.95
CA ARG A 120 16.20 12.71 3.65
C ARG A 120 16.16 11.57 2.63
N LEU A 121 17.03 10.56 2.83
CA LEU A 121 17.34 9.45 1.90
C LEU A 121 16.12 8.73 1.29
N ILE A 122 15.00 8.67 2.01
CA ILE A 122 13.77 7.98 1.61
C ILE A 122 13.13 8.51 0.31
N TYR A 123 13.36 9.78 -0.06
CA TYR A 123 12.86 10.33 -1.34
C TYR A 123 13.80 10.08 -2.53
N GLY A 124 15.05 9.68 -2.27
CA GLY A 124 16.04 9.37 -3.31
C GLY A 124 15.70 8.11 -4.11
N LEU A 125 14.99 7.15 -3.51
CA LEU A 125 14.57 5.90 -4.17
C LEU A 125 13.27 6.01 -4.99
N LEU A 126 12.48 7.08 -4.80
CA LEU A 126 11.21 7.31 -5.49
C LEU A 126 11.31 8.36 -6.61
N SER A 127 12.51 8.91 -6.82
CA SER A 127 12.76 10.02 -7.73
C SER A 127 13.07 9.52 -9.13
N SER A 128 12.02 9.31 -9.92
CA SER A 128 12.13 9.39 -11.38
C SER A 128 11.09 10.40 -11.87
N ASP A 129 11.63 11.48 -12.41
CA ASP A 129 11.07 12.60 -13.19
C ASP A 129 10.21 13.69 -12.52
N ASP A 130 9.49 13.45 -11.42
CA ASP A 130 8.71 14.55 -10.78
C ASP A 130 8.44 14.29 -9.28
N GLY A 131 9.52 14.07 -8.51
CA GLY A 131 9.51 13.68 -7.08
C GLY A 131 9.00 14.74 -6.10
N ARG A 132 8.24 15.74 -6.57
CA ARG A 132 7.68 16.80 -5.72
C ARG A 132 6.63 16.26 -4.77
N VAL A 133 6.69 16.76 -3.53
CA VAL A 133 5.87 16.29 -2.42
C VAL A 133 4.87 17.37 -2.02
N CYS A 134 3.67 16.96 -1.63
CA CYS A 134 2.69 17.87 -1.07
C CYS A 134 3.07 18.23 0.37
N GLY A 135 3.15 19.52 0.69
CA GLY A 135 3.44 20.01 2.05
C GLY A 135 2.32 19.80 3.06
N LEU A 136 1.11 19.45 2.62
CA LEU A 136 0.00 19.16 3.54
C LEU A 136 -0.04 17.70 3.98
N CYS A 137 0.34 16.75 3.11
CA CYS A 137 0.23 15.31 3.41
C CYS A 137 1.55 14.52 3.25
N GLY A 138 2.63 15.14 2.78
CA GLY A 138 3.95 14.49 2.61
C GLY A 138 4.05 13.50 1.44
N CYS A 139 2.95 13.23 0.73
CA CYS A 139 2.94 12.28 -0.39
C CYS A 139 3.57 12.86 -1.66
N VAL A 140 4.18 12.00 -2.49
CA VAL A 140 4.58 12.35 -3.86
C VAL A 140 3.33 12.61 -4.71
N ALA A 141 3.20 13.82 -5.26
CA ALA A 141 1.97 14.29 -5.89
C ALA A 141 1.55 13.41 -7.08
N SER A 142 2.49 13.06 -7.95
CA SER A 142 2.25 12.19 -9.12
C SER A 142 1.80 10.79 -8.73
N LYS A 143 2.37 10.21 -7.67
CA LYS A 143 1.98 8.88 -7.19
C LYS A 143 0.60 8.89 -6.56
N LYS A 144 0.30 9.89 -5.71
CA LYS A 144 -1.00 10.02 -5.05
C LYS A 144 -2.13 10.28 -6.05
N ALA A 145 -1.90 11.12 -7.05
CA ALA A 145 -2.90 11.45 -8.07
C ALA A 145 -3.36 10.22 -8.88
N LEU A 146 -2.50 9.22 -9.05
CA LEU A 146 -2.82 7.97 -9.75
C LEU A 146 -3.77 7.05 -8.98
N LEU A 147 -3.89 7.20 -7.66
CA LEU A 147 -4.60 6.25 -6.81
C LEU A 147 -6.09 6.62 -6.66
N PRO A 148 -7.02 5.71 -7.00
CA PRO A 148 -8.47 5.97 -6.98
C PRO A 148 -9.04 6.10 -5.57
N THR A 149 -8.33 5.55 -4.56
CA THR A 149 -8.71 5.63 -3.15
C THR A 149 -8.24 6.92 -2.48
N GLU A 150 -7.42 7.71 -3.16
CA GLU A 150 -6.85 8.93 -2.61
C GLU A 150 -7.69 10.15 -2.98
N SER A 151 -7.66 11.15 -2.09
CA SER A 151 -8.23 12.48 -2.31
C SER A 151 -7.27 13.57 -1.83
N CYS A 152 -7.43 14.79 -2.34
CA CYS A 152 -6.70 15.95 -1.85
C CYS A 152 -7.18 16.31 -0.45
N PRO A 153 -6.27 16.53 0.53
CA PRO A 153 -6.67 16.88 1.90
C PRO A 153 -7.19 18.31 2.02
N ALA A 154 -6.94 19.17 1.03
CA ALA A 154 -7.36 20.57 1.05
C ALA A 154 -8.73 20.75 0.40
N MET A 155 -9.58 21.52 1.05
CA MET A 155 -10.85 21.99 0.49
C MET A 155 -10.60 23.02 -0.61
N ASP A 156 -11.46 23.03 -1.63
CA ASP A 156 -11.56 24.11 -2.58
C ASP A 156 -12.34 25.28 -1.95
N LEU A 157 -11.72 26.45 -1.88
CA LEU A 157 -12.33 27.66 -1.33
C LEU A 157 -13.41 28.23 -2.24
N ALA A 158 -13.30 28.00 -3.56
CA ALA A 158 -14.31 28.44 -4.53
C ALA A 158 -15.56 27.54 -4.49
N THR A 159 -15.38 26.27 -4.11
CA THR A 159 -16.45 25.26 -4.10
C THR A 159 -16.46 24.48 -2.78
N PRO A 160 -17.03 25.06 -1.71
CA PRO A 160 -17.11 24.39 -0.41
C PRO A 160 -17.76 23.00 -0.51
N GLY A 161 -17.17 22.01 0.16
CA GLY A 161 -17.60 20.59 0.08
C GLY A 161 -16.90 19.79 -1.02
N PHE A 162 -16.01 20.42 -1.80
CA PHE A 162 -15.12 19.75 -2.74
C PHE A 162 -13.67 19.94 -2.32
N THR A 163 -12.80 19.02 -2.74
CA THR A 163 -11.36 19.13 -2.57
C THR A 163 -10.76 19.96 -3.71
N ARG A 164 -9.51 20.42 -3.56
CA ARG A 164 -8.78 21.13 -4.64
C ARG A 164 -8.63 20.30 -5.93
N TRP A 165 -8.95 19.00 -5.94
CA TRP A 165 -9.01 18.16 -7.14
C TRP A 165 -10.35 18.21 -7.88
N GLY A 166 -11.33 18.98 -7.37
CA GLY A 166 -12.68 19.05 -7.91
C GLY A 166 -13.51 17.79 -7.60
N GLU A 167 -13.17 17.09 -6.52
CA GLU A 167 -13.81 15.84 -6.10
C GLU A 167 -14.55 16.08 -4.79
N LYS A 168 -15.68 15.39 -4.57
CA LYS A 168 -16.44 15.55 -3.33
C LYS A 168 -15.55 15.23 -2.13
N MET A 169 -15.64 16.08 -1.12
CA MET A 169 -15.03 15.82 0.17
C MET A 169 -15.84 14.72 0.85
N GLY A 170 -15.16 13.65 1.25
CA GLY A 170 -15.74 12.48 1.93
C GLY A 170 -15.40 12.50 3.40
#